data_AF-A0A960HZ97-F1
#
_entry.id   AF-A0A960HZ97-F1
#
_cell.length_a   1.000
_cell.length_b   1.000
_cell.length_c   1.000
_cell.angle_alpha   90.00
_cell.angle_beta   90.00
_cell.angle_gamma   90.00
#
_symmetry.space_group_name_H-M   'P 1'
#
loop_
_entity.id
_entity.type
_entity.pdbx_description
1 polymer ?
#
loop_
_entity_poly.entity_id
_entity_poly.type
_entity_poly.pdbx_seq_one_letter_code
_entity_poly.pdbx_strand_id
1 'polypeptide(L)'
;MGRHIVVLGNCQTGGLMASLAAMLPGDRVDGAMWLGAEPEELGGLLATADVLVTSVAREEAAAVLDRHGSSAEVIVVPALYFTAL
;
A
#
# COMPACT_ATOMS: atom_id res chain seq x y z
N MET A 1 -20.10 0.43 -4.87
CA MET A 1 -18.99 1.40 -4.93
C MET A 1 -17.70 0.61 -4.89
N GLY A 2 -16.70 1.02 -5.66
CA GLY A 2 -15.38 0.39 -5.62
C GLY A 2 -14.68 0.64 -4.29
N ARG A 3 -13.75 -0.25 -3.94
CA ARG A 3 -12.87 -0.09 -2.77
C ARG A 3 -11.77 0.93 -3.09
N HIS A 4 -11.25 1.57 -2.06
CA HIS A 4 -10.03 2.35 -2.12
C HIS A 4 -8.85 1.52 -1.61
N ILE A 5 -7.92 1.21 -2.50
CA ILE A 5 -6.73 0.41 -2.24
C ILE A 5 -5.53 1.35 -2.23
N VAL A 6 -4.80 1.39 -1.12
CA VAL A 6 -3.55 2.14 -0.99
C VAL A 6 -2.39 1.16 -1.07
N VAL A 7 -1.46 1.44 -1.99
CA VAL A 7 -0.20 0.69 -2.13
C VAL A 7 0.91 1.46 -1.44
N LEU A 8 1.50 0.87 -0.40
CA LEU A 8 2.63 1.44 0.33
C LEU A 8 3.85 0.55 0.17
N GLY A 9 4.89 1.00 -0.52
CA GLY A 9 6.04 0.14 -0.78
C GLY A 9 7.22 0.89 -1.35
N ASN A 10 8.22 0.14 -1.82
CA ASN A 10 9.44 0.68 -2.41
C ASN A 10 9.25 1.04 -3.90
N CYS A 11 10.32 0.94 -4.69
CA CYS A 11 10.28 1.14 -6.15
C CYS A 11 9.28 0.24 -6.90
N GLN A 12 8.81 -0.86 -6.30
CA GLN A 12 7.82 -1.78 -6.87
C GLN A 12 6.38 -1.21 -6.86
N THR A 13 6.13 -0.14 -6.09
CA THR A 13 4.80 0.46 -5.90
C THR A 13 4.10 0.77 -7.22
N GLY A 14 4.80 1.40 -8.18
CA GLY A 14 4.19 1.74 -9.47
C GLY A 14 3.73 0.53 -10.29
N GLY A 15 4.53 -0.54 -10.33
CA GLY A 15 4.18 -1.77 -11.03
C GLY A 15 3.00 -2.50 -10.39
N LEU A 16 2.96 -2.52 -9.05
CA LEU A 16 1.87 -3.14 -8.30
C LEU A 16 0.56 -2.34 -8.46
N MET A 17 0.62 -1.01 -8.38
CA MET A 17 -0.53 -0.15 -8.65
C MET A 17 -1.12 -0.39 -10.04
N ALA A 18 -0.28 -0.38 -11.08
CA ALA A 18 -0.73 -0.60 -12.45
C ALA A 18 -1.38 -1.97 -12.64
N SER A 19 -0.81 -3.02 -12.02
CA SER A 19 -1.35 -4.38 -12.06
C SER A 19 -2.72 -4.47 -11.37
N LEU A 20 -2.86 -3.87 -10.18
CA LEU A 20 -4.13 -3.83 -9.44
C LEU A 20 -5.20 -3.05 -10.20
N ALA A 21 -4.86 -1.88 -10.75
CA ALA A 21 -5.80 -1.07 -11.53
C ALA A 21 -6.29 -1.81 -12.79
N ALA A 22 -5.43 -2.59 -13.44
CA ALA A 22 -5.82 -3.41 -14.59
C ALA A 22 -6.71 -4.60 -14.20
N MET A 23 -6.46 -5.24 -13.06
CA MET A 23 -7.21 -6.40 -12.59
C MET A 23 -8.55 -6.03 -11.90
N LEU A 24 -8.62 -4.84 -11.29
CA LEU A 24 -9.74 -4.38 -10.48
C LEU A 24 -10.24 -3.01 -10.99
N PRO A 25 -10.77 -2.92 -12.22
CA PRO A 25 -11.10 -1.64 -12.86
C PRO A 25 -12.21 -0.84 -12.17
N GLY A 26 -12.95 -1.46 -11.23
CA GLY A 26 -13.96 -0.79 -10.42
C GLY A 26 -13.42 -0.16 -9.14
N ASP A 27 -12.19 -0.50 -8.72
CA ASP A 27 -11.57 -0.02 -7.50
C ASP A 27 -10.65 1.18 -7.78
N ARG A 28 -10.49 2.07 -6.79
CA ARG A 28 -9.53 3.17 -6.83
C ARG A 28 -8.21 2.68 -6.26
N VAL A 29 -7.12 2.88 -6.98
CA VAL A 29 -5.77 2.48 -6.55
C VAL A 29 -4.87 3.69 -6.49
N ASP A 30 -4.44 4.05 -5.29
CA ASP A 30 -3.44 5.09 -5.04
C ASP A 30 -2.20 4.46 -4.41
N GLY A 31 -1.08 5.18 -4.38
CA GLY A 31 0.12 4.68 -3.72
C GLY A 31 1.03 5.76 -3.22
N ALA A 32 1.84 5.40 -2.24
CA ALA A 32 2.86 6.23 -1.63
C ALA A 32 4.15 5.42 -1.48
N MET A 33 5.29 6.09 -1.62
CA MET A 33 6.59 5.42 -1.51
C MET A 33 7.10 5.41 -0.08
N TRP A 34 7.43 4.22 0.41
CA TRP A 34 8.09 3.99 1.68
C TRP A 34 9.61 3.90 1.46
N LEU A 35 10.32 5.00 1.73
CA LEU A 35 11.79 5.11 1.57
C LEU A 35 12.52 5.08 2.92
N GLY A 36 12.03 4.29 3.87
CA GLY A 36 12.54 4.23 5.24
C GLY A 36 11.97 5.30 6.18
N ALA A 37 11.03 6.11 5.69
CA ALA A 37 10.24 7.05 6.46
C ALA A 37 8.82 7.10 5.90
N GLU A 38 7.88 7.54 6.74
CA GLU A 38 6.48 7.71 6.36
C GLU A 38 6.30 8.90 5.41
N PRO A 39 5.63 8.74 4.26
CA PRO A 39 5.37 9.83 3.33
C PRO A 39 4.27 10.77 3.86
N GLU A 40 4.40 12.07 3.58
CA GLU A 40 3.53 13.14 4.11
C GLU A 40 2.06 12.95 3.69
N GLU A 41 1.84 12.48 2.47
CA GLU A 41 0.52 12.24 1.90
C GLU A 41 -0.21 11.02 2.47
N LEU A 42 0.48 10.15 3.23
CA LEU A 42 -0.05 8.85 3.63
C LEU A 42 -1.33 8.96 4.46
N GLY A 43 -1.39 9.92 5.39
CA GLY A 43 -2.56 10.09 6.24
C GLY A 43 -3.83 10.41 5.46
N GLY A 44 -3.71 11.25 4.42
CA GLY A 44 -4.84 11.57 3.54
C GLY A 44 -5.33 10.37 2.73
N LEU A 45 -4.41 9.50 2.31
CA LEU A 45 -4.74 8.25 1.60
C LEU A 45 -5.43 7.24 2.54
N LEU A 46 -4.87 7.03 3.74
CA LEU A 46 -5.36 6.04 4.70
C LEU A 46 -6.71 6.41 5.34
N ALA A 47 -7.06 7.70 5.40
CA ALA A 47 -8.33 8.17 5.95
C ALA A 47 -9.57 7.59 5.25
N THR A 48 -9.41 7.16 4.00
CA THR A 48 -10.50 6.59 3.19
C THR A 48 -10.16 5.23 2.60
N ALA A 49 -9.06 4.62 3.03
CA ALA A 49 -8.61 3.34 2.50
C ALA A 49 -9.43 2.18 3.08
N ASP A 50 -9.86 1.28 2.21
CA ASP A 50 -10.44 -0.01 2.60
C ASP A 50 -9.35 -1.08 2.75
N VAL A 51 -8.28 -0.97 1.96
CA VAL A 51 -7.18 -1.95 1.90
C VAL A 51 -5.83 -1.22 1.84
N LEU A 52 -4.88 -1.67 2.64
CA LEU A 52 -3.46 -1.33 2.55
C LEU A 52 -2.69 -2.54 2.00
N VAL A 53 -2.17 -2.41 0.78
CA VAL A 53 -1.26 -3.38 0.19
C VAL A 53 0.17 -2.90 0.40
N THR A 54 1.03 -3.69 1.02
CA THR A 54 2.37 -3.23 1.37
C THR A 54 3.44 -4.31 1.37
N SER A 55 4.69 -3.92 1.12
CA SER A 55 5.85 -4.78 1.37
C SER A 55 6.49 -4.58 2.75
N VAL A 56 5.92 -3.69 3.56
CA VAL A 56 6.31 -3.44 4.94
C VAL A 56 5.86 -4.62 5.82
N ALA A 57 6.59 -4.91 6.89
CA ALA A 57 6.22 -5.97 7.83
C ALA A 57 4.82 -5.72 8.42
N ARG A 58 4.07 -6.79 8.72
CA ARG A 58 2.67 -6.68 9.15
C ARG A 58 2.51 -5.84 10.42
N GLU A 59 3.43 -5.99 11.35
CA GLU A 59 3.45 -5.27 12.63
C GLU A 59 3.69 -3.77 12.42
N GLU A 60 4.60 -3.41 11.51
CA GLU A 60 4.90 -2.02 11.17
C GLU A 60 3.74 -1.39 10.39
N ALA A 61 3.12 -2.12 9.45
CA ALA A 61 1.92 -1.69 8.75
C ALA A 61 0.74 -1.46 9.71
N ALA A 62 0.55 -2.36 10.69
CA ALA A 62 -0.49 -2.19 11.72
C ALA A 62 -0.23 -0.94 12.58
N ALA A 63 1.02 -0.69 12.98
CA ALA A 63 1.38 0.53 13.71
C ALA A 63 1.13 1.81 12.90
N VAL A 64 1.37 1.78 11.58
CA VAL A 64 1.02 2.89 10.69
C VAL A 64 -0.49 3.14 10.67
N LEU A 65 -1.30 2.08 10.51
CA LEU A 65 -2.76 2.21 10.52
C LEU A 65 -3.29 2.77 11.85
N ASP A 66 -2.78 2.28 12.98
CA ASP A 66 -3.16 2.76 14.32
C ASP A 66 -2.86 4.26 14.48
N ARG A 67 -1.70 4.73 14.01
CA ARG A 67 -1.33 6.17 14.06
C ARG A 67 -2.29 7.06 13.28
N HIS A 68 -2.84 6.56 12.18
CA HIS A 68 -3.78 7.30 11.32
C HIS A 68 -5.24 7.02 11.63
N GLY A 69 -5.54 6.17 12.63
CA GLY A 69 -6.92 5.76 12.94
C GLY A 69 -7.61 5.05 11.77
N SER A 70 -6.85 4.39 10.89
CA SER A 70 -7.38 3.71 9.72
C SER A 70 -7.74 2.26 10.05
N SER A 71 -8.89 1.80 9.56
CA SER A 71 -9.36 0.41 9.71
C SER A 71 -9.11 -0.44 8.46
N ALA A 72 -8.22 0.00 7.56
CA ALA A 72 -7.93 -0.68 6.31
C ALA A 72 -7.44 -2.13 6.53
N GLU A 73 -7.85 -3.05 5.67
CA GLU A 73 -7.34 -4.43 5.68
C GLU A 73 -5.88 -4.45 5.21
N VAL A 74 -4.98 -5.09 5.98
CA VAL A 74 -3.56 -5.19 5.61
C VAL A 74 -3.27 -6.47 4.82
N ILE A 75 -2.83 -6.28 3.57
CA ILE A 75 -2.29 -7.31 2.70
C ILE A 75 -0.78 -7.10 2.52
N VAL A 76 0.02 -8.01 3.08
CA VAL A 76 1.48 -7.97 2.92
C VAL A 76 1.89 -8.75 1.68
N VAL A 77 2.66 -8.11 0.80
CA VAL A 77 3.26 -8.70 -0.40
C VAL A 77 4.79 -8.75 -0.24
N PRO A 78 5.47 -9.75 -0.83
CA PRO A 78 6.92 -9.83 -0.72
C PRO A 78 7.60 -8.67 -1.46
N ALA A 79 8.63 -8.08 -0.86
CA ALA A 79 9.58 -7.26 -1.60
C ALA A 79 10.43 -8.17 -2.49
N LEU A 80 10.23 -8.10 -3.81
CA LEU A 80 10.97 -8.93 -4.74
C LEU A 80 12.37 -8.35 -4.98
N TYR A 81 13.38 -9.19 -4.79
CA TYR A 81 14.77 -8.90 -5.13
C TYR A 81 15.34 -10.12 -5.84
N PHE A 82 15.59 -9.99 -7.14
CA PHE A 82 16.17 -11.05 -7.94
C PHE A 82 17.69 -10.86 -7.99
N THR A 83 18.42 -11.89 -7.59
CA THR A 83 19.86 -11.98 -7.85
C THR A 83 20.06 -12.91 -9.05
N ALA A 84 20.95 -12.55 -9.97
CA ALA A 84 21.36 -13.43 -11.04
C ALA A 84 22.22 -14.54 -10.44
N LEU A 85 21.59 -15.66 -10.09
CA LEU A 85 22.25 -16.92 -9.77
C LEU A 85 22.13 -17.86 -10.97
#